data_AF-A0A8T0PKH4-F1
#
_entry.id   AF-A0A8T0PKH4-F1
#
_cell.length_a   1.000
_cell.length_b   1.000
_cell.length_c   1.000
_cell.angle_alpha   90.00
_cell.angle_beta   90.00
_cell.angle_gamma   90.00
#
_symmetry.space_group_name_H-M   'P 1'
#
loop_
_entity.id
_entity.type
_entity.pdbx_description
1 polymer ?
#
loop_
_entity_poly.entity_id
_entity_poly.type
_entity_poly.pdbx_seq_one_letter_code
_entity_poly.pdbx_strand_id
1 'polypeptide(L)'
;MHFLLTDFPSLGTFITKDYEKADLKKSKKEREESMTERFAGYQRLCLFGLGSMFWSSVTSVLADIEQKQKDNPDWKNWTGYYFIYSAVALLLMLVGLAASTFTDTCWFAPSLAGLGALQAVIFVLGAFHIDSLKYHSNVDQCYHFMIGFAVAVIFFWGWSIQDPMPLHIISKLIVWLIGIICYGVWLLLHQIYLLMKWFFSCLGGVSFSSWEYIWTGENSIKNRLVAWYRRTYERLPQHAV
;
A
#
# COMPACT_ATOMS: atom_id res chain seq x y z
N MET A 1 -16.44 -12.34 5.99
CA MET A 1 -16.08 -13.25 7.10
C MET A 1 -15.53 -14.59 6.58
N HIS A 2 -16.05 -15.13 5.49
CA HIS A 2 -15.46 -16.27 4.75
C HIS A 2 -13.97 -16.03 4.40
N PHE A 3 -13.60 -14.80 4.04
CA PHE A 3 -12.24 -14.39 3.63
C PHE A 3 -11.11 -14.60 4.67
N LEU A 4 -11.41 -14.59 5.98
CA LEU A 4 -10.37 -14.77 7.01
C LEU A 4 -10.07 -16.26 7.31
N LEU A 5 -10.95 -17.17 6.89
CA LEU A 5 -10.88 -18.59 7.24
C LEU A 5 -10.83 -19.54 6.03
N THR A 6 -11.33 -19.17 4.85
CA THR A 6 -11.16 -20.02 3.65
C THR A 6 -9.82 -19.87 2.95
N ASP A 7 -9.12 -18.77 3.18
CA ASP A 7 -7.77 -18.55 2.66
C ASP A 7 -6.74 -18.62 3.79
N PHE A 8 -6.88 -19.62 4.68
CA PHE A 8 -5.77 -19.99 5.57
C PHE A 8 -4.79 -20.81 4.73
N PRO A 9 -3.63 -20.28 4.30
CA PRO A 9 -3.01 -20.84 3.13
C PRO A 9 -1.94 -21.84 3.53
N SER A 10 -2.02 -23.03 2.95
CA SER A 10 -0.83 -23.83 2.71
C SER A 10 0.29 -22.92 2.19
N LEU A 11 1.56 -23.24 2.49
CA LEU A 11 2.75 -22.53 1.98
C LEU A 11 2.61 -22.12 0.49
N GLY A 12 1.97 -22.97 -0.33
CA GLY A 12 1.72 -22.71 -1.74
C GLY A 12 0.91 -21.44 -2.05
N THR A 13 -0.08 -21.07 -1.24
CA THR A 13 -0.96 -19.92 -1.54
C THR A 13 -0.36 -18.56 -1.16
N PHE A 14 0.62 -18.54 -0.25
CA PHE A 14 1.44 -17.36 0.05
C PHE A 14 2.50 -17.10 -1.02
N ILE A 15 3.00 -18.17 -1.65
CA ILE A 15 4.13 -18.11 -2.59
C ILE A 15 3.66 -17.90 -4.03
N THR A 16 2.44 -18.33 -4.39
CA THR A 16 1.89 -18.05 -5.72
C THR A 16 1.31 -16.66 -5.81
N LYS A 17 1.80 -15.89 -6.79
CA LYS A 17 1.27 -14.58 -7.12
C LYS A 17 -0.13 -14.72 -7.70
N ASP A 18 -1.04 -13.84 -7.31
CA ASP A 18 -2.45 -13.95 -7.68
C ASP A 18 -2.65 -13.69 -9.19
N TYR A 19 -1.79 -12.88 -9.81
CA TYR A 19 -1.80 -12.71 -11.26
C TYR A 19 -1.33 -13.97 -12.01
N GLU A 20 -0.39 -14.74 -11.45
CA GLU A 20 0.06 -16.01 -12.07
C GLU A 20 -1.10 -17.03 -12.10
N LYS A 21 -1.94 -17.05 -11.05
CA LYS A 21 -3.16 -17.87 -11.03
C LYS A 21 -4.18 -17.42 -12.08
N ALA A 22 -4.30 -16.11 -12.31
CA ALA A 22 -5.17 -15.58 -13.36
C ALA A 22 -4.64 -15.89 -14.76
N ASP A 23 -3.31 -15.87 -14.94
CA ASP A 23 -2.66 -16.16 -16.22
C ASP A 23 -2.75 -17.63 -16.64
N LEU A 24 -2.98 -18.57 -15.70
CA LEU A 24 -3.30 -19.97 -16.01
C LEU A 24 -4.56 -20.14 -16.86
N LYS A 25 -5.44 -19.14 -16.90
CA LYS A 25 -6.66 -19.16 -17.71
C LYS A 25 -6.48 -18.57 -19.11
N LYS A 26 -5.35 -17.92 -19.38
CA LYS A 26 -5.04 -17.25 -20.66
C LYS A 26 -4.35 -18.21 -21.62
N SER A 27 -4.44 -17.91 -22.92
CA SER A 27 -3.64 -18.60 -23.92
C SER A 27 -2.14 -18.29 -23.75
N LYS A 28 -1.27 -19.16 -24.27
CA LYS A 28 0.19 -18.97 -24.19
C LYS A 28 0.64 -17.63 -24.77
N LYS A 29 0.07 -17.25 -25.92
CA LYS A 29 0.37 -15.99 -26.62
C LYS A 29 0.00 -14.76 -25.77
N GLU A 30 -1.21 -14.74 -25.20
CA GLU A 30 -1.65 -13.64 -24.34
C GLU A 30 -0.79 -13.50 -23.08
N ARG A 31 -0.25 -14.61 -22.55
CA ARG A 31 0.66 -14.58 -21.41
C ARG A 31 1.99 -13.93 -21.76
N GLU A 32 2.57 -14.28 -22.90
CA GLU A 32 3.84 -13.71 -23.38
C GLU A 32 3.70 -12.19 -23.65
N GLU A 33 2.59 -11.77 -24.25
CA GLU A 33 2.28 -10.35 -24.46
C GLU A 33 2.14 -9.59 -23.14
N SER A 34 1.38 -10.13 -22.18
CA SER A 34 1.18 -9.50 -20.87
C SER A 34 2.49 -9.39 -20.06
N MET A 35 3.36 -10.40 -20.14
CA MET A 35 4.68 -10.36 -19.50
C MET A 35 5.58 -9.30 -20.14
N THR A 36 5.56 -9.20 -21.46
CA THR A 36 6.34 -8.20 -22.21
C THR A 36 5.91 -6.77 -21.85
N GLU A 37 4.60 -6.51 -21.80
CA GLU A 37 4.06 -5.20 -21.39
C GLU A 37 4.47 -4.83 -19.96
N ARG A 38 4.42 -5.80 -19.04
CA ARG A 38 4.85 -5.62 -17.65
C ARG A 38 6.32 -5.23 -17.55
N PHE A 39 7.21 -5.94 -18.25
CA PHE A 39 8.63 -5.61 -18.26
C PHE A 39 8.93 -4.27 -18.91
N ALA A 40 8.22 -3.92 -19.99
CA ALA A 40 8.31 -2.58 -20.59
C ALA A 40 7.89 -1.48 -19.60
N GLY A 41 6.87 -1.74 -18.77
CA GLY A 41 6.49 -0.86 -17.67
C GLY A 41 7.61 -0.66 -16.64
N TYR A 42 8.23 -1.76 -16.17
CA TYR A 42 9.36 -1.68 -15.24
C TYR A 42 10.56 -0.95 -15.83
N GLN A 43 10.88 -1.22 -17.10
CA GLN A 43 11.95 -0.56 -17.82
C GLN A 43 11.73 0.95 -17.85
N ARG A 44 10.53 1.41 -18.21
CA ARG A 44 10.17 2.84 -18.23
C ARG A 44 10.31 3.50 -16.86
N LEU A 45 9.87 2.82 -15.79
CA LEU A 45 10.01 3.33 -14.43
C LEU A 45 11.48 3.41 -13.99
N CYS A 46 12.29 2.40 -14.31
CA CYS A 46 13.74 2.43 -14.03
C CYS A 46 14.42 3.57 -14.78
N LEU A 47 14.13 3.73 -16.08
CA LEU A 47 14.68 4.83 -16.89
C LEU A 47 14.23 6.20 -16.37
N PHE A 48 12.98 6.34 -15.95
CA PHE A 48 12.48 7.56 -15.33
C PHE A 48 13.22 7.89 -14.03
N GLY A 49 13.41 6.90 -13.15
CA GLY A 49 14.17 7.06 -11.91
C GLY A 49 15.63 7.43 -12.16
N LEU A 50 16.32 6.73 -13.07
CA LEU A 50 17.69 7.06 -13.49
C LEU A 50 17.76 8.48 -14.06
N GLY A 51 16.84 8.84 -14.95
CA GLY A 51 16.75 10.19 -15.51
C GLY A 51 16.59 11.24 -14.41
N SER A 52 15.68 11.02 -13.45
CA SER A 52 15.49 11.94 -12.32
C SER A 52 16.75 12.09 -11.46
N MET A 53 17.51 11.01 -11.26
CA MET A 53 18.72 10.99 -10.45
C MET A 53 19.82 11.86 -11.08
N PHE A 54 19.98 11.82 -12.40
CA PHE A 54 20.97 12.61 -13.14
C PHE A 54 20.53 14.04 -13.47
N TRP A 55 19.23 14.29 -13.64
CA TRP A 55 18.69 15.60 -14.07
C TRP A 55 18.50 16.60 -12.92
N SER A 56 19.48 16.70 -12.01
CA SER A 56 19.57 17.66 -10.88
C SER A 56 19.00 17.22 -9.52
N SER A 57 18.31 16.08 -9.42
CA SER A 57 17.66 15.72 -8.14
C SER A 57 18.65 15.32 -7.04
N VAL A 58 19.67 14.51 -7.33
CA VAL A 58 20.66 14.10 -6.29
C VAL A 58 21.56 15.24 -5.87
N THR A 59 22.09 16.01 -6.83
CA THR A 59 23.06 17.07 -6.54
C THR A 59 22.43 18.23 -5.79
N SER A 60 21.19 18.61 -6.14
CA SER A 60 20.44 19.65 -5.42
C SER A 60 20.09 19.19 -4.01
N VAL A 61 19.61 17.95 -3.87
CA VAL A 61 19.31 17.37 -2.54
C VAL A 61 20.57 17.28 -1.68
N LEU A 62 21.71 16.85 -2.23
CA LEU A 62 22.97 16.79 -1.48
C LEU A 62 23.43 18.18 -1.04
N ALA A 63 23.32 19.19 -1.91
CA ALA A 63 23.65 20.58 -1.56
C ALA A 63 22.74 21.12 -0.44
N ASP A 64 21.44 20.85 -0.51
CA ASP A 64 20.47 21.24 0.52
C ASP A 64 20.76 20.56 1.87
N ILE A 65 21.11 19.26 1.85
CA ILE A 65 21.48 18.52 3.05
C ILE A 65 22.80 19.06 3.63
N GLU A 66 23.80 19.35 2.79
CA GLU A 66 25.08 19.91 3.24
C GLU A 66 24.89 21.29 3.87
N GLN A 67 24.04 22.14 3.28
CA GLN A 67 23.71 23.44 3.84
C GLN A 67 23.03 23.30 5.21
N LYS A 68 22.02 22.43 5.32
CA LYS A 68 21.36 22.16 6.60
C LYS A 68 22.28 21.57 7.65
N GLN A 69 23.29 20.80 7.25
CA GLN A 69 24.31 20.27 8.16
C GLN A 69 25.21 21.38 8.72
N LYS A 70 25.48 22.45 7.95
CA LYS A 70 26.21 23.63 8.45
C LYS A 70 25.37 24.40 9.46
N ASP A 71 24.07 24.50 9.20
CA ASP A 71 23.13 25.29 10.01
C ASP A 71 22.65 24.54 11.27
N ASN A 72 22.66 23.20 11.26
CA ASN A 72 22.22 22.37 12.38
C ASN A 72 23.13 21.14 12.59
N PRO A 73 23.80 21.01 13.76
CA PRO A 73 24.67 19.87 14.07
C PRO A 73 23.93 18.53 14.21
N ASP A 74 22.61 18.50 14.40
CA ASP A 74 21.82 17.26 14.44
C ASP A 74 21.75 16.54 13.09
N TRP A 75 22.10 17.25 12.01
CA TRP A 75 22.19 16.71 10.65
C TRP A 75 23.53 16.05 10.35
N LYS A 76 24.42 15.97 11.35
CA LYS A 76 25.70 15.27 11.25
C LYS A 76 25.46 13.82 10.81
N ASN A 77 26.09 13.44 9.70
CA ASN A 77 26.02 12.13 9.02
C ASN A 77 24.88 11.92 8.00
N TRP A 78 23.90 12.83 7.87
CA TRP A 78 22.78 12.66 6.93
C TRP A 78 23.23 12.62 5.46
N THR A 79 24.22 13.44 5.10
CA THR A 79 24.84 13.46 3.77
C THR A 79 25.39 12.08 3.38
N GLY A 80 26.04 11.40 4.34
CA GLY A 80 26.59 10.05 4.12
C GLY A 80 25.49 9.01 3.91
N TYR A 81 24.42 9.04 4.71
CA TYR A 81 23.29 8.12 4.53
C TYR A 81 22.58 8.32 3.20
N TYR A 82 22.34 9.57 2.79
CA TYR A 82 21.70 9.87 1.52
C TYR A 82 22.56 9.44 0.33
N PHE A 83 23.88 9.64 0.41
CA PHE A 83 24.81 9.17 -0.61
C PHE A 83 24.79 7.64 -0.75
N ILE A 84 24.89 6.91 0.37
CA ILE A 84 24.84 5.44 0.37
C ILE A 84 23.50 4.96 -0.21
N TYR A 85 22.39 5.53 0.25
CA TYR A 85 21.06 5.19 -0.27
C TYR A 85 20.95 5.47 -1.77
N SER A 86 21.44 6.61 -2.25
CA SER A 86 21.43 6.96 -3.68
C SER A 86 22.27 5.97 -4.50
N ALA A 87 23.43 5.54 -4.00
CA ALA A 87 24.24 4.52 -4.67
C ALA A 87 23.55 3.15 -4.73
N VAL A 88 22.90 2.73 -3.64
CA VAL A 88 22.09 1.50 -3.61
C VAL A 88 20.89 1.61 -4.55
N ALA A 89 20.21 2.75 -4.56
CA ALA A 89 19.07 3.00 -5.42
C ALA A 89 19.47 2.93 -6.89
N LEU A 90 20.59 3.56 -7.26
CA LEU A 90 21.19 3.50 -8.58
C LEU A 90 21.47 2.07 -9.01
N LEU A 91 22.14 1.29 -8.16
CA LEU A 91 22.46 -0.11 -8.43
C LEU A 91 21.19 -0.93 -8.67
N LEU A 92 20.19 -0.81 -7.80
CA LEU A 92 18.93 -1.55 -7.93
C LEU A 92 18.15 -1.15 -9.19
N MET A 93 18.12 0.14 -9.56
CA MET A 93 17.50 0.59 -10.80
C MET A 93 18.22 0.05 -12.05
N LEU A 94 19.55 0.02 -12.04
CA LEU A 94 20.34 -0.56 -13.15
C LEU A 94 20.15 -2.07 -13.27
N VAL A 95 20.15 -2.80 -12.15
CA VAL A 95 19.87 -4.24 -12.12
C VAL A 95 18.45 -4.52 -12.60
N GLY A 96 17.47 -3.73 -12.15
CA GLY A 96 16.09 -3.85 -12.60
C GLY A 96 15.92 -3.57 -14.09
N LEU A 97 16.62 -2.55 -14.61
CA LEU A 97 16.65 -2.23 -16.03
C LEU A 97 17.23 -3.39 -16.86
N ALA A 98 18.37 -3.95 -16.44
CA ALA A 98 18.98 -5.10 -17.07
C ALA A 98 18.05 -6.33 -17.04
N ALA A 99 17.45 -6.62 -15.88
CA ALA A 99 16.50 -7.71 -15.70
C ALA A 99 15.25 -7.57 -16.58
N SER A 100 14.77 -6.33 -16.79
CA SER A 100 13.65 -6.05 -17.69
C SER A 100 13.99 -6.14 -19.18
N THR A 101 15.29 -6.03 -19.52
CA THR A 101 15.77 -6.11 -20.91
C THR A 101 16.14 -7.54 -21.29
N PHE A 102 16.75 -8.28 -20.37
CA PHE A 102 17.24 -9.65 -20.56
C PHE A 102 16.41 -10.64 -19.76
N THR A 103 15.11 -10.68 -20.03
CA THR A 103 14.13 -11.43 -19.24
C THR A 103 14.37 -12.94 -19.27
N ASP A 104 14.83 -13.46 -20.41
CA ASP A 104 14.96 -14.90 -20.64
C ASP A 104 16.24 -15.50 -20.04
N THR A 105 17.25 -14.67 -19.79
CA THR A 105 18.55 -15.11 -19.22
C THR A 105 18.63 -14.88 -17.72
N CYS A 106 17.72 -14.09 -17.14
CA CYS A 106 17.73 -13.73 -15.73
C CYS A 106 16.71 -14.58 -14.93
N TRP A 107 17.21 -15.48 -14.09
CA TRP A 107 16.38 -16.42 -13.29
C TRP A 107 15.33 -15.75 -12.39
N PHE A 108 15.56 -14.49 -11.99
CA PHE A 108 14.63 -13.73 -11.15
C PHE A 108 14.18 -12.42 -11.82
N ALA A 109 14.06 -12.42 -13.15
CA ALA A 109 13.78 -11.21 -13.93
C ALA A 109 12.59 -10.39 -13.41
N PRO A 110 11.40 -10.96 -13.13
CA PRO A 110 10.25 -10.18 -12.66
C PRO A 110 10.51 -9.50 -11.31
N SER A 111 11.17 -10.21 -10.38
CA SER A 111 11.45 -9.69 -9.04
C SER A 111 12.52 -8.61 -9.06
N LEU A 112 13.60 -8.78 -9.83
CA LEU A 112 14.65 -7.77 -9.95
C LEU A 112 14.16 -6.53 -10.71
N ALA A 113 13.42 -6.72 -11.81
CA ALA A 113 12.81 -5.62 -12.56
C ALA A 113 11.80 -4.85 -11.70
N GLY A 114 10.92 -5.56 -10.99
CA GLY A 114 9.96 -4.96 -10.08
C GLY A 114 10.62 -4.22 -8.90
N LEU A 115 11.70 -4.76 -8.34
CA LEU A 115 12.45 -4.09 -7.27
C LEU A 115 13.14 -2.81 -7.77
N GLY A 116 13.78 -2.85 -8.94
CA GLY A 116 14.39 -1.65 -9.52
C GLY A 116 13.36 -0.57 -9.83
N ALA A 117 12.19 -0.96 -10.36
CA ALA A 117 11.10 -0.04 -10.63
C ALA A 117 10.50 0.55 -9.34
N LEU A 118 10.32 -0.25 -8.29
CA LEU A 118 9.90 0.24 -6.98
C LEU A 118 10.91 1.25 -6.42
N GLN A 119 12.20 0.92 -6.50
CA GLN A 119 13.26 1.77 -6.01
C GLN A 119 13.32 3.11 -6.75
N ALA A 120 13.07 3.11 -8.07
CA ALA A 120 12.92 4.34 -8.85
C ALA A 120 11.79 5.23 -8.31
N VAL A 121 10.62 4.65 -8.02
CA VAL A 121 9.47 5.40 -7.49
C VAL A 121 9.78 5.96 -6.10
N ILE A 122 10.32 5.15 -5.19
CA ILE A 122 10.67 5.60 -3.83
C ILE A 122 11.75 6.69 -3.88
N PHE A 123 12.75 6.52 -4.74
CA PHE A 123 13.82 7.49 -4.91
C PHE A 123 13.28 8.86 -5.36
N VAL A 124 12.49 8.88 -6.44
CA VAL A 124 11.87 10.12 -6.95
C VAL A 124 10.99 10.78 -5.90
N LEU A 125 10.18 9.98 -5.20
CA LEU A 125 9.30 10.47 -4.15
C LEU A 125 10.08 11.10 -3.00
N GLY A 126 11.15 10.44 -2.53
CA GLY A 126 12.00 10.95 -1.47
C GLY A 126 12.72 12.22 -1.88
N ALA A 127 13.27 12.26 -3.09
CA ALA A 127 13.96 13.44 -3.59
C ALA A 127 13.01 14.63 -3.77
N PHE A 128 11.78 14.40 -4.24
CA PHE A 128 10.72 15.42 -4.28
C PHE A 128 10.41 15.98 -2.88
N HIS A 129 10.25 15.12 -1.87
CA HIS A 129 9.97 15.56 -0.51
C HIS A 129 11.13 16.37 0.09
N ILE A 130 12.38 15.98 -0.18
CA ILE A 130 13.53 16.72 0.35
C ILE A 130 13.64 18.10 -0.32
N ASP A 131 13.51 18.16 -1.65
CA ASP A 131 13.53 19.43 -2.40
C ASP A 131 12.36 20.35 -2.00
N SER A 132 11.21 19.78 -1.60
CA SER A 132 10.07 20.57 -1.15
C SER A 132 10.22 21.12 0.27
N LEU A 133 11.17 20.63 1.08
CA LEU A 133 11.35 21.08 2.47
C LEU A 133 11.62 22.57 2.60
N LYS A 134 12.21 23.20 1.57
CA LYS A 134 12.45 24.66 1.54
C LYS A 134 11.16 25.49 1.56
N TYR A 135 10.01 24.88 1.24
CA TYR A 135 8.70 25.53 1.24
C TYR A 135 7.86 25.25 2.49
N HIS A 136 8.34 24.41 3.41
CA HIS A 136 7.57 23.98 4.58
C HIS A 136 8.23 24.46 5.88
N SER A 137 7.44 25.10 6.74
CA SER A 137 7.89 25.56 8.06
C SER A 137 8.00 24.44 9.10
N ASN A 138 7.32 23.30 8.88
CA ASN A 138 7.31 22.16 9.79
C ASN A 138 7.98 20.93 9.16
N VAL A 139 9.30 20.85 9.35
CA VAL A 139 10.14 19.80 8.76
C VAL A 139 9.81 18.41 9.31
N ASP A 140 9.48 18.30 10.60
CA ASP A 140 9.19 17.02 11.27
C ASP A 140 7.94 16.35 10.68
N GLN A 141 6.87 17.13 10.47
CA GLN A 141 5.66 16.61 9.83
C GLN A 141 5.94 16.13 8.40
N CYS A 142 6.74 16.88 7.63
CA CYS A 142 7.14 16.49 6.28
C CYS A 142 7.89 15.15 6.26
N TYR A 143 8.76 14.89 7.25
CA TYR A 143 9.42 13.58 7.37
C TYR A 143 8.43 12.44 7.63
N HIS A 144 7.50 12.64 8.57
CA HIS A 144 6.49 11.63 8.84
C HIS A 144 5.60 11.35 7.62
N PHE A 145 5.24 12.40 6.87
CA PHE A 145 4.52 12.24 5.60
C PHE A 145 5.34 11.47 4.57
N MET A 146 6.60 11.80 4.38
CA MET A 146 7.50 11.08 3.46
C MET A 146 7.58 9.59 3.80
N ILE A 147 7.80 9.25 5.08
CA ILE A 147 7.83 7.86 5.55
C ILE A 147 6.48 7.18 5.30
N GLY A 148 5.37 7.85 5.66
CA GLY A 148 4.02 7.33 5.47
C GLY A 148 3.70 7.02 4.01
N PHE A 149 4.03 7.93 3.08
CA PHE A 149 3.83 7.71 1.64
C PHE A 149 4.75 6.61 1.09
N ALA A 150 6.02 6.56 1.51
CA ALA A 150 6.92 5.48 1.10
C ALA A 150 6.38 4.11 1.53
N VAL A 151 5.91 3.99 2.77
CA VAL A 151 5.27 2.78 3.29
C VAL A 151 4.02 2.44 2.48
N ALA A 152 3.15 3.42 2.21
CA ALA A 152 1.93 3.19 1.41
C ALA A 152 2.25 2.69 0.00
N VAL A 153 3.27 3.25 -0.66
CA VAL A 153 3.75 2.81 -1.97
C VAL A 153 4.26 1.37 -1.91
N ILE A 154 5.08 1.02 -0.91
CA ILE A 154 5.60 -0.35 -0.73
C ILE A 154 4.45 -1.35 -0.54
N PHE A 155 3.44 -1.00 0.27
CA PHE A 155 2.26 -1.84 0.47
C PHE A 155 1.45 -2.02 -0.82
N PHE A 156 1.16 -0.92 -1.51
CA PHE A 156 0.49 -0.97 -2.81
C PHE A 156 1.25 -1.86 -3.78
N TRP A 157 2.58 -1.74 -3.82
CA TRP A 157 3.45 -2.53 -4.68
C TRP A 157 3.40 -4.03 -4.34
N GLY A 158 3.51 -4.37 -3.06
CA GLY A 158 3.43 -5.76 -2.59
C GLY A 158 2.06 -6.40 -2.84
N TRP A 159 0.97 -5.63 -2.81
CA TRP A 159 -0.38 -6.15 -3.00
C TRP A 159 -0.80 -6.23 -4.47
N SER A 160 -0.61 -5.14 -5.20
CA SER A 160 -1.10 -4.99 -6.57
C SER A 160 -0.12 -5.55 -7.60
N ILE A 161 1.18 -5.30 -7.41
CA ILE A 161 2.21 -5.66 -8.39
C ILE A 161 2.82 -7.02 -8.05
N GLN A 162 3.05 -7.30 -6.76
CA GLN A 162 3.49 -8.61 -6.24
C GLN A 162 4.91 -9.04 -6.69
N ASP A 163 5.70 -8.10 -7.22
CA ASP A 163 7.13 -8.26 -7.51
C ASP A 163 7.94 -7.19 -6.76
N PRO A 164 8.99 -7.53 -6.00
CA PRO A 164 9.49 -8.89 -5.76
C PRO A 164 8.60 -9.71 -4.81
N MET A 165 8.63 -11.03 -4.97
CA MET A 165 7.79 -11.98 -4.21
C MET A 165 7.88 -11.83 -2.68
N PRO A 166 9.05 -11.56 -2.05
CA PRO A 166 9.11 -11.31 -0.62
C PRO A 166 8.23 -10.14 -0.14
N LEU A 167 8.10 -9.06 -0.92
CA LEU A 167 7.21 -7.95 -0.56
C LEU A 167 5.74 -8.35 -0.61
N HIS A 168 5.38 -9.24 -1.53
CA HIS A 168 4.03 -9.81 -1.60
C HIS A 168 3.71 -10.67 -0.36
N ILE A 169 4.66 -11.50 0.06
CA ILE A 169 4.50 -12.34 1.25
C ILE A 169 4.35 -11.45 2.49
N ILE A 170 5.22 -10.46 2.66
CA ILE A 170 5.18 -9.53 3.81
C ILE A 170 3.86 -8.74 3.83
N SER A 171 3.41 -8.21 2.70
CA SER A 171 2.16 -7.43 2.65
C SER A 171 0.94 -8.29 3.02
N LYS A 172 0.87 -9.54 2.53
CA LYS A 172 -0.17 -10.51 2.92
C LYS A 172 -0.14 -10.82 4.42
N LEU A 173 1.05 -11.06 4.98
CA LEU A 173 1.20 -11.32 6.42
C LEU A 173 0.70 -10.15 7.28
N ILE A 174 1.02 -8.91 6.89
CA ILE A 174 0.59 -7.73 7.66
C ILE A 174 -0.93 -7.56 7.61
N VAL A 175 -1.54 -7.67 6.41
CA VAL A 175 -3.01 -7.61 6.28
C VAL A 175 -3.69 -8.69 7.12
N TRP A 176 -3.11 -9.89 7.14
CA TRP A 176 -3.62 -10.99 7.95
C TRP A 176 -3.52 -10.73 9.46
N LEU A 177 -2.38 -10.22 9.95
CA LEU A 177 -2.21 -9.84 11.36
C LEU A 177 -3.22 -8.77 11.79
N ILE A 178 -3.42 -7.75 10.94
CA ILE A 178 -4.45 -6.72 11.17
C ILE A 178 -5.83 -7.36 11.21
N GLY A 179 -6.12 -8.28 10.29
CA GLY A 179 -7.37 -9.04 10.24
C GLY A 179 -7.64 -9.83 11.52
N ILE A 180 -6.63 -10.47 12.11
CA ILE A 180 -6.74 -11.18 13.40
C ILE A 180 -7.10 -10.22 14.51
N ILE A 181 -6.41 -9.07 14.60
CA ILE A 181 -6.67 -8.08 15.65
C ILE A 181 -8.11 -7.56 15.52
N CYS A 182 -8.53 -7.18 14.31
CA CYS A 182 -9.90 -6.74 14.05
C CYS A 182 -10.93 -7.81 14.39
N TYR A 183 -10.65 -9.08 14.08
CA TYR A 183 -11.51 -10.20 14.42
C TYR A 183 -11.61 -10.44 15.94
N GLY A 184 -10.49 -10.34 16.65
CA GLY A 184 -10.45 -10.43 18.12
C GLY A 184 -11.26 -9.31 18.77
N VAL A 185 -11.12 -8.07 18.29
CA VAL A 185 -11.93 -6.94 18.75
C VAL A 185 -13.41 -7.18 18.47
N TRP A 186 -13.76 -7.64 17.27
CA TRP A 186 -15.14 -7.96 16.91
C TRP A 186 -15.73 -9.06 17.81
N LEU A 187 -14.98 -10.13 18.08
CA LEU A 187 -15.40 -11.21 19.00
C LEU A 187 -15.64 -10.68 20.40
N LEU A 188 -14.75 -9.84 20.93
CA LEU A 188 -14.88 -9.24 22.26
C LEU A 188 -16.14 -8.36 22.35
N LEU A 189 -16.38 -7.52 21.35
CA LEU A 189 -17.60 -6.71 21.26
C LEU A 189 -18.85 -7.58 21.14
N HIS A 190 -18.79 -8.67 20.39
CA HIS A 190 -19.89 -9.61 20.25
C HIS A 190 -20.20 -10.34 21.58
N GLN A 191 -19.18 -10.75 22.34
CA GLN A 191 -19.37 -11.36 23.66
C GLN A 191 -19.98 -10.37 24.66
N ILE A 192 -19.51 -9.11 24.67
CA ILE A 192 -20.13 -8.05 25.49
C ILE A 192 -21.60 -7.89 25.13
N TYR A 193 -21.92 -7.84 23.83
CA TYR A 193 -23.31 -7.75 23.35
C TYR A 193 -24.17 -8.92 23.85
N LEU A 194 -23.67 -10.16 23.78
CA LEU A 194 -24.38 -11.34 24.28
C LEU A 194 -24.57 -11.32 25.81
N LEU A 195 -23.54 -10.90 26.56
CA LEU A 195 -23.62 -10.76 28.02
C LEU A 195 -24.64 -9.70 28.42
N MET A 196 -24.66 -8.55 27.75
CA MET A 196 -25.68 -7.52 27.97
C MET A 196 -27.07 -8.08 27.70
N LYS A 197 -27.25 -8.79 26.58
CA LYS A 197 -28.52 -9.45 26.22
C LYS A 197 -28.99 -10.43 27.30
N TRP A 198 -28.09 -11.27 27.81
CA TRP A 198 -28.39 -12.20 28.91
C TRP A 198 -28.76 -11.46 30.20
N PHE A 199 -27.96 -10.47 30.60
CA PHE A 199 -28.20 -9.68 31.82
C PHE A 199 -29.56 -9.00 31.82
N PHE A 200 -29.96 -8.36 30.71
CA PHE A 200 -31.30 -7.76 30.57
C PHE A 200 -32.43 -8.80 30.59
N SER A 201 -32.18 -10.02 30.07
CA SER A 201 -33.15 -11.11 30.14
C SER A 201 -33.36 -11.60 31.59
N CYS A 202 -32.31 -11.59 32.41
CA CYS A 202 -32.37 -12.01 33.82
C CYS A 202 -33.00 -10.97 34.76
N LEU A 203 -32.89 -9.66 34.47
CA LEU A 203 -33.44 -8.59 35.32
C LEU A 203 -34.98 -8.45 35.28
N GLY A 204 -35.68 -9.32 34.57
CA GLY A 204 -37.13 -9.44 34.66
C GLY A 204 -37.89 -8.63 33.60
N GLY A 205 -38.33 -9.33 32.56
CA GLY A 205 -39.60 -9.05 31.86
C GLY A 205 -39.68 -7.84 30.93
N VAL A 206 -38.68 -6.96 30.86
CA VAL A 206 -38.66 -5.95 29.79
C VAL A 206 -38.30 -6.69 28.50
N SER A 207 -39.33 -7.02 27.72
CA SER A 207 -39.20 -7.68 26.42
C SER A 207 -38.09 -7.00 25.62
N PHE A 208 -37.07 -7.78 25.26
CA PHE A 208 -35.96 -7.40 24.39
C PHE A 208 -36.43 -6.77 23.06
N SER A 209 -37.72 -6.95 22.70
CA SER A 209 -38.39 -6.26 21.61
C SER A 209 -38.28 -4.74 21.67
N SER A 210 -38.26 -4.12 22.84
CA SER A 210 -38.13 -2.65 22.97
C SER A 210 -36.72 -2.16 22.66
N TRP A 211 -35.69 -2.98 22.89
CA TRP A 211 -34.28 -2.63 22.62
C TRP A 211 -33.86 -3.01 21.20
N GLU A 212 -34.38 -4.11 20.66
CA GLU A 212 -34.34 -4.38 19.21
C GLU A 212 -35.05 -3.27 18.44
N TYR A 213 -36.18 -2.73 18.88
CA TYR A 213 -36.84 -1.60 18.21
C TYR A 213 -35.94 -0.33 18.12
N ILE A 214 -34.96 -0.16 19.00
CA ILE A 214 -34.00 0.95 18.95
C ILE A 214 -32.88 0.69 17.93
N TRP A 215 -32.49 -0.57 17.72
CA TRP A 215 -31.42 -0.97 16.79
C TRP A 215 -31.89 -1.43 15.40
N THR A 216 -33.07 -2.04 15.30
CA THR A 216 -33.69 -2.60 14.08
C THR A 216 -35.02 -1.96 13.71
N GLY A 217 -35.60 -1.12 14.60
CA GLY A 217 -36.84 -0.40 14.29
C GLY A 217 -36.64 0.72 13.26
N GLU A 218 -37.76 1.36 12.90
CA GLU A 218 -37.87 2.36 11.83
C GLU A 218 -36.91 3.56 11.99
N ASN A 219 -36.42 3.80 13.21
CA ASN A 219 -35.45 4.85 13.55
C ASN A 219 -33.97 4.40 13.58
N SER A 220 -33.64 3.17 13.16
CA SER A 220 -32.24 2.72 13.13
C SER A 220 -31.37 3.65 12.29
N ILE A 221 -30.12 3.85 12.72
CA ILE A 221 -29.11 4.65 12.01
C ILE A 221 -28.99 4.19 10.55
N LYS A 222 -29.15 2.90 10.28
CA LYS A 222 -29.17 2.31 8.93
C LYS A 222 -30.32 2.85 8.08
N ASN A 223 -31.55 2.87 8.60
CA ASN A 223 -32.71 3.39 7.87
C ASN A 223 -32.60 4.90 7.66
N ARG A 224 -32.07 5.64 8.64
CA ARG A 224 -31.77 7.07 8.50
C ARG A 224 -30.69 7.35 7.44
N LEU A 225 -29.63 6.55 7.39
CA LEU A 225 -28.59 6.63 6.36
C LEU A 225 -29.11 6.29 4.97
N VAL A 226 -29.95 5.25 4.85
CA VAL A 226 -30.57 4.88 3.56
C VAL A 226 -31.55 5.96 3.10
N ALA A 227 -32.37 6.52 3.99
CA ALA A 227 -33.30 7.61 3.69
C ALA A 227 -32.59 8.93 3.40
N TRP A 228 -31.44 9.18 4.03
CA TRP A 228 -30.57 10.30 3.70
C TRP A 228 -29.94 10.10 2.33
N TYR A 229 -29.29 8.95 2.08
CA TYR A 229 -28.67 8.62 0.80
C TYR A 229 -29.65 8.72 -0.37
N ARG A 230 -30.87 8.16 -0.22
CA ARG A 230 -31.92 8.25 -1.24
C ARG A 230 -32.33 9.69 -1.54
N ARG A 231 -32.54 10.52 -0.51
CA ARG A 231 -32.85 11.96 -0.70
C ARG A 231 -31.73 12.74 -1.37
N THR A 232 -30.49 12.41 -1.09
CA THR A 232 -29.34 13.07 -1.71
C THR A 232 -29.21 12.66 -3.18
N TYR A 233 -29.45 11.38 -3.49
CA TYR A 233 -29.39 10.85 -4.85
C TYR A 233 -30.54 11.35 -5.75
N GLU A 234 -31.75 11.49 -5.20
CA GLU A 234 -32.92 12.01 -5.93
C GLU A 234 -32.87 13.54 -6.17
N ARG A 235 -32.00 14.27 -5.44
CA ARG A 235 -31.80 15.71 -5.63
C ARG A 235 -30.62 16.05 -6.54
N LEU A 236 -29.83 15.06 -6.96
CA LEU A 236 -28.81 15.29 -7.97
C LEU A 236 -29.51 15.44 -9.34
N PRO A 237 -29.30 16.55 -10.07
CA PRO A 237 -29.88 16.72 -11.38
C PRO A 237 -29.42 15.57 -12.29
N GLN A 238 -30.37 14.83 -12.90
CA GLN A 238 -30.09 13.74 -13.82
C GLN A 238 -29.64 14.22 -15.22
N HIS A 239 -28.80 15.24 -15.25
CA HIS A 239 -28.15 15.77 -16.44
C HIS A 239 -26.66 15.96 -16.06
N ALA A 240 -25.68 15.33 -16.70
CA ALA A 240 -25.49 15.21 -18.13
C ALA A 240 -24.78 13.90 -18.53
N VAL A 241 -25.27 13.35 -19.64
CA VAL A 241 -24.51 12.56 -20.61
C VAL A 241 -23.43 13.44 -21.23
#